data_AF-R4FK34-F1
#
_entry.id   AF-R4FK34-F1
#
_cell.length_a   1.000
_cell.length_b   1.000
_cell.length_c   1.000
_cell.angle_alpha   90.00
_cell.angle_beta   90.00
_cell.angle_gamma   90.00
#
_symmetry.space_group_name_H-M   'P 1'
#
loop_
_entity.id
_entity.type
_entity.pdbx_description
1 polymer ?
#
loop_
_entity_poly.entity_id
_entity_poly.type
_entity_poly.pdbx_seq_one_letter_code
_entity_poly.pdbx_strand_id
1 'polypeptide(L)'
;MVADNLVYRKYSGNITDVRMRIFEILNYVNLYYKVFNIHVILIGLEVWSDEDKILINGSSEPTVKSFAAWRHSDLLKRKRNDNAQLLTGIHFDEGVLGVAFIGGMCNNFTSVGVIQDNSIQAVLIAAV
;
A
#
# COMPACT_ATOMS: atom_id res chain seq x y z
N MET A 1 5.77 -2.37 -1.49
CA MET A 1 4.80 -1.38 -1.00
C MET A 1 5.10 -0.04 -1.63
N VAL A 2 4.09 0.81 -1.76
CA VAL A 2 4.19 2.19 -2.23
C VAL A 2 3.60 3.09 -1.16
N ALA A 3 4.23 4.22 -0.87
CA ALA A 3 3.69 5.26 0.00
C ALA A 3 3.43 6.51 -0.83
N ASP A 4 2.22 7.06 -0.72
CA ASP A 4 1.85 8.30 -1.40
C ASP A 4 2.56 9.54 -0.80
N ASN A 5 2.42 10.67 -1.48
CA ASN A 5 3.05 11.92 -1.08
C ASN A 5 2.50 12.43 0.26
N LEU A 6 1.24 12.14 0.57
CA LEU A 6 0.63 12.55 1.82
C LEU A 6 1.21 11.77 3.01
N VAL A 7 1.45 10.46 2.89
CA VAL A 7 2.19 9.65 3.87
C VAL A 7 3.61 10.20 4.01
N TYR A 8 4.30 10.49 2.91
CA TYR A 8 5.63 11.09 2.98
C TYR A 8 5.65 12.38 3.80
N ARG A 9 4.72 13.31 3.56
CA ARG A 9 4.59 14.55 4.33
C ARG A 9 4.18 14.29 5.78
N LYS A 10 3.30 13.32 6.03
CA LYS A 10 2.85 12.92 7.38
C LYS A 10 4.03 12.46 8.23
N TYR A 11 4.98 11.75 7.64
CA TYR A 11 6.22 11.30 8.29
C TYR A 11 7.37 12.27 8.02
N SER A 12 7.12 13.55 8.28
CA SER A 12 8.13 14.63 8.30
C SER A 12 8.90 14.85 6.98
N GLY A 13 8.40 14.34 5.85
CA GLY A 13 9.15 14.38 4.59
C GLY A 13 10.45 13.58 4.67
N ASN A 14 10.47 12.49 5.45
CA ASN A 14 11.65 11.67 5.66
C ASN A 14 11.39 10.23 5.20
N ILE A 15 12.13 9.80 4.18
CA ILE A 15 12.04 8.44 3.63
C ILE A 15 12.36 7.38 4.68
N THR A 16 13.26 7.68 5.63
CA THR A 16 13.63 6.76 6.71
C THR A 16 12.44 6.51 7.64
N ASP A 17 11.67 7.55 7.96
CA ASP A 17 10.51 7.44 8.85
C ASP A 17 9.37 6.67 8.19
N VAL A 18 9.11 6.93 6.90
CA VAL A 18 8.16 6.13 6.10
C VAL A 18 8.60 4.67 6.01
N ARG A 19 9.91 4.40 5.86
CA ARG A 19 10.45 3.04 5.81
C ARG A 19 10.27 2.31 7.14
N MET A 20 10.56 2.97 8.26
CA MET A 20 10.34 2.40 9.60
C MET A 20 8.86 2.06 9.80
N ARG A 21 7.97 3.00 9.44
CA ARG A 21 6.52 2.79 9.50
C ARG A 21 6.08 1.53 8.75
N ILE A 22 6.55 1.35 7.52
CA ILE A 22 6.20 0.19 6.70
C ILE A 22 6.77 -1.11 7.27
N PHE A 23 7.98 -1.09 7.83
CA PHE A 23 8.55 -2.27 8.48
C PHE A 23 7.77 -2.70 9.72
N GLU A 24 7.29 -1.76 10.54
CA GLU A 24 6.43 -2.08 11.67
C GLU A 24 5.13 -2.76 11.23
N ILE A 25 4.47 -2.23 10.19
CA ILE A 25 3.25 -2.82 9.62
C ILE A 25 3.53 -4.25 9.14
N LEU A 26 4.60 -4.45 8.36
CA LEU A 26 4.94 -5.76 7.79
C LEU A 26 5.29 -6.83 8.83
N ASN A 27 5.81 -6.43 9.98
CA ASN A 27 6.05 -7.37 11.09
C ASN A 27 4.71 -7.97 11.58
N TYR A 28 3.67 -7.14 11.74
CA TYR A 28 2.34 -7.62 12.11
C TYR A 28 1.65 -8.38 10.98
N VAL A 29 1.80 -7.95 9.73
CA VAL A 29 1.32 -8.71 8.57
C VAL A 29 1.89 -10.14 8.60
N ASN A 30 3.20 -10.29 8.78
CA ASN A 30 3.82 -11.62 8.89
C ASN A 30 3.31 -12.42 10.09
N LEU A 31 3.01 -11.76 11.22
CA LEU A 31 2.38 -12.41 12.37
C LEU A 31 1.00 -12.99 12.00
N TYR A 32 0.17 -12.22 11.30
CA TYR A 32 -1.16 -12.66 10.86
C TYR A 32 -1.11 -13.76 9.80
N TYR A 33 -0.23 -13.64 8.81
CA TYR A 33 -0.14 -14.61 7.71
C TYR A 33 0.55 -15.93 8.10
N LYS A 34 1.21 -15.98 9.26
CA LYS A 34 1.88 -17.20 9.76
C LYS A 34 0.93 -18.39 9.90
N VAL A 35 -0.30 -18.18 10.35
CA VAL A 35 -1.28 -19.28 10.53
C VAL A 35 -1.73 -19.90 9.20
N PHE A 36 -1.57 -19.16 8.10
CA PHE A 36 -1.84 -19.62 6.74
C PHE A 36 -0.62 -20.20 6.04
N ASN A 37 0.51 -20.34 6.75
CA ASN A 37 1.80 -20.77 6.19
C ASN A 37 2.28 -19.86 5.04
N ILE A 38 2.00 -18.55 5.13
CA ILE A 38 2.43 -17.55 4.16
C ILE A 38 3.47 -16.64 4.84
N HIS A 39 4.55 -16.34 4.12
CA HIS A 39 5.57 -15.38 4.55
C HIS A 39 5.64 -14.21 3.56
N VAL A 40 5.44 -13.00 4.04
CA VAL A 40 5.41 -11.77 3.24
C VAL A 40 6.77 -11.09 3.32
N ILE A 41 7.44 -10.95 2.18
CA ILE A 41 8.75 -10.32 2.07
C ILE A 41 8.62 -9.00 1.30
N LEU A 42 9.17 -7.91 1.86
CA LEU A 42 9.27 -6.65 1.15
C LEU A 42 10.48 -6.66 0.21
N ILE A 43 10.22 -6.81 -1.10
CA ILE A 43 11.27 -6.79 -2.13
C ILE A 43 11.47 -5.41 -2.77
N GLY A 44 10.62 -4.43 -2.43
CA GLY A 44 10.66 -3.08 -2.97
C GLY A 44 9.76 -2.11 -2.19
N LEU A 45 10.30 -0.92 -1.94
CA LEU A 45 9.61 0.22 -1.35
C LEU A 45 9.78 1.41 -2.30
N GLU A 46 8.66 2.04 -2.67
CA GLU A 46 8.64 3.30 -3.40
C GLU A 46 7.91 4.35 -2.59
N VAL A 47 8.48 5.55 -2.49
CA VAL A 47 7.88 6.69 -1.80
C VAL A 47 7.72 7.79 -2.84
N TRP A 48 6.50 8.25 -3.07
CA TRP A 48 6.20 9.34 -3.98
C TRP A 48 6.50 10.68 -3.31
N SER A 49 7.77 10.99 -3.10
CA SER A 49 8.23 12.16 -2.32
C SER A 49 8.05 13.50 -3.05
N ASP A 50 7.99 13.46 -4.38
CA ASP A 50 7.73 14.61 -5.24
C ASP A 50 6.23 14.86 -5.41
N GLU A 51 5.53 13.92 -6.04
CA GLU A 51 4.11 13.97 -6.34
C GLU A 51 3.54 12.56 -6.52
N ASP A 52 2.24 12.42 -6.30
CA ASP A 52 1.55 11.16 -6.52
C ASP A 52 1.56 10.78 -8.01
N LYS A 53 1.83 9.50 -8.30
CA LYS A 53 1.88 8.99 -9.69
C LYS A 53 0.50 8.57 -10.22
N ILE A 54 -0.53 8.67 -9.38
CA ILE A 54 -1.94 8.49 -9.71
C ILE A 54 -2.77 9.55 -8.98
N LEU A 55 -3.99 9.79 -9.44
CA LEU A 55 -4.95 10.55 -8.65
C LEU A 55 -5.44 9.70 -7.47
N ILE A 56 -5.23 10.17 -6.25
CA ILE A 56 -5.78 9.60 -5.02
C ILE A 56 -6.80 10.58 -4.46
N ASN A 57 -8.03 10.14 -4.23
CA ASN A 57 -9.09 10.94 -3.65
C ASN A 57 -9.89 10.13 -2.63
N GLY A 58 -10.94 10.73 -2.03
CA GLY A 58 -11.78 10.07 -1.02
C GLY A 58 -12.48 8.80 -1.52
N SER A 59 -12.58 8.60 -2.84
CA SER A 59 -13.19 7.40 -3.42
C SER A 59 -12.16 6.27 -3.55
N SER A 60 -12.30 5.24 -2.72
CA SER A 60 -11.39 4.09 -2.65
C SER A 60 -11.38 3.25 -3.94
N GLU A 61 -12.55 3.01 -4.53
CA GLU A 61 -12.71 2.20 -5.75
C GLU A 61 -11.97 2.77 -6.98
N PRO A 62 -12.16 4.05 -7.36
CA PRO A 62 -11.36 4.66 -8.41
C PRO A 62 -9.86 4.65 -8.11
N THR A 63 -9.48 4.83 -6.84
CA THR A 63 -8.08 4.84 -6.40
C THR A 63 -7.42 3.48 -6.64
N VAL A 64 -8.03 2.36 -6.21
CA VAL A 64 -7.45 1.02 -6.42
C VAL A 64 -7.41 0.61 -7.89
N LYS A 65 -8.38 1.03 -8.70
CA LYS A 65 -8.38 0.83 -10.15
C LYS A 65 -7.23 1.60 -10.82
N SER A 66 -7.00 2.85 -10.39
CA SER A 66 -5.88 3.67 -10.88
C SER A 66 -4.53 3.10 -10.46
N PHE A 67 -4.42 2.62 -9.21
CA PHE A 67 -3.21 1.98 -8.72
C PHE A 67 -2.91 0.66 -9.42
N ALA A 68 -3.94 -0.16 -9.73
CA ALA A 68 -3.81 -1.36 -10.56
C ALA A 68 -3.24 -1.03 -11.95
N ALA A 69 -3.81 -0.02 -12.60
CA ALA A 69 -3.36 0.44 -13.91
C ALA A 69 -1.91 0.95 -13.88
N TRP A 70 -1.54 1.72 -12.87
CA TRP A 70 -0.17 2.18 -12.67
C TRP A 70 0.80 1.03 -12.40
N ARG A 71 0.45 0.08 -11.52
CA ARG A 71 1.29 -1.11 -11.27
C ARG A 71 1.56 -1.87 -12.55
N HIS A 72 0.50 -2.08 -13.35
CA HIS A 72 0.59 -2.83 -14.60
C HIS A 72 1.43 -2.12 -15.67
N SER A 73 1.21 -0.82 -15.84
CA SER A 73 1.81 -0.04 -16.93
C SER A 73 3.20 0.52 -16.61
N ASP A 74 3.56 0.67 -15.34
CA ASP A 74 4.83 1.24 -14.89
C ASP A 74 5.62 0.26 -13.99
N LEU A 75 5.15 0.01 -12.77
CA LEU A 75 5.94 -0.69 -11.75
C LEU A 75 6.41 -2.07 -12.20
N LEU A 76 5.53 -2.88 -12.79
CA LEU A 76 5.88 -4.24 -13.23
C LEU A 76 6.90 -4.28 -14.37
N LYS A 77 7.05 -3.20 -15.15
CA LYS A 77 8.07 -3.13 -16.21
C LYS A 77 9.49 -3.00 -15.66
N ARG A 78 9.63 -2.46 -14.44
CA ARG A 78 10.92 -2.17 -13.80
C ARG A 78 11.19 -2.98 -12.53
N LYS A 79 10.16 -3.53 -11.89
CA LYS A 79 10.29 -4.33 -10.67
C LYS A 79 9.23 -5.44 -10.60
N ARG A 80 9.66 -6.67 -10.86
CA ARG A 80 8.83 -7.87 -10.66
C ARG A 80 8.41 -7.99 -9.19
N ASN A 81 7.12 -8.22 -8.96
CA ASN A 81 6.51 -8.46 -7.64
C ASN A 81 5.20 -9.24 -7.78
N ASP A 82 4.85 -10.04 -6.78
CA ASP A 82 3.62 -10.85 -6.79
C ASP A 82 2.38 -10.03 -6.42
N ASN A 83 2.55 -9.04 -5.54
CA ASN A 83 1.51 -8.13 -5.06
C ASN A 83 2.10 -6.75 -4.74
N ALA A 84 1.30 -5.69 -4.85
CA ALA A 84 1.66 -4.36 -4.37
C ALA A 84 0.55 -3.73 -3.52
N GLN A 85 0.93 -3.10 -2.42
CA GLN A 85 0.03 -2.33 -1.56
C GLN A 85 0.43 -0.86 -1.59
N LEU A 86 -0.55 0.03 -1.80
CA LEU A 86 -0.42 1.48 -1.66
C LEU A 86 -0.88 1.89 -0.25
N LEU A 87 0.00 2.56 0.48
CA LEU A 87 -0.31 3.21 1.75
C LEU A 87 -0.59 4.69 1.47
N THR A 88 -1.77 5.17 1.84
CA THR A 88 -2.20 6.55 1.59
C THR A 88 -2.56 7.29 2.87
N GLY A 89 -2.26 8.59 2.91
CA GLY A 89 -2.71 9.47 3.99
C GLY A 89 -4.13 9.99 3.78
N ILE A 90 -4.74 9.72 2.62
CA ILE A 90 -6.09 10.18 2.28
C ILE A 90 -7.11 9.44 3.13
N HIS A 91 -8.07 10.19 3.65
CA HIS A 91 -9.25 9.62 4.29
C HIS A 91 -10.24 9.19 3.22
N PHE A 92 -10.58 7.91 3.16
CA PHE A 92 -11.62 7.45 2.24
C PHE A 92 -13.01 7.74 2.79
N ASP A 93 -13.96 7.92 1.87
CA ASP A 93 -15.35 8.16 2.17
C ASP A 93 -16.00 6.93 2.84
N GLU A 94 -17.11 7.14 3.52
CA GLU A 94 -17.96 6.08 4.11
C GLU A 94 -17.26 5.17 5.13
N GLY A 95 -16.14 5.63 5.71
CA GLY A 95 -15.40 4.88 6.73
C GLY A 95 -14.58 3.70 6.17
N VAL A 96 -14.38 3.65 4.85
CA VAL A 96 -13.52 2.65 4.22
C VAL A 96 -12.07 2.85 4.68
N LEU A 97 -11.44 1.78 5.18
CA LEU A 97 -10.03 1.83 5.61
C LEU A 97 -9.05 1.30 4.55
N GLY A 98 -9.57 0.52 3.61
CA GLY A 98 -8.79 -0.04 2.51
C GLY A 98 -9.68 -0.80 1.54
N VAL A 99 -9.14 -1.11 0.38
CA VAL A 99 -9.84 -1.83 -0.69
C VAL A 99 -8.85 -2.64 -1.53
N ALA A 100 -9.28 -3.81 -1.99
CA ALA A 100 -8.51 -4.69 -2.86
C ALA A 100 -9.44 -5.50 -3.77
N PHE A 101 -8.89 -6.09 -4.84
CA PHE A 101 -9.62 -7.02 -5.69
C PHE A 101 -9.65 -8.42 -5.06
N ILE A 102 -10.83 -9.03 -4.98
CA ILE A 102 -10.99 -10.41 -4.50
C ILE A 102 -10.35 -11.38 -5.51
N GLY A 103 -9.56 -12.33 -5.03
CA GLY A 103 -8.90 -13.34 -5.88
C GLY A 103 -7.82 -12.78 -6.82
N GLY A 104 -7.31 -11.58 -6.55
CA GLY A 104 -6.37 -10.89 -7.44
C GLY A 104 -4.90 -11.34 -7.32
N MET A 105 -4.54 -12.18 -6.35
CA MET A 105 -3.14 -12.57 -6.09
C MET A 105 -2.44 -13.09 -7.37
N CYS A 106 -1.21 -12.61 -7.59
CA CYS A 106 -0.35 -12.89 -8.75
C CYS A 106 -0.90 -12.41 -10.12
N ASN A 107 -2.11 -11.86 -10.19
CA ASN A 107 -2.60 -11.24 -11.41
C ASN A 107 -1.81 -9.95 -11.73
N ASN A 108 -1.46 -9.76 -13.00
CA ASN A 108 -0.67 -8.60 -13.44
C ASN A 108 -1.40 -7.26 -13.27
N PHE A 109 -2.73 -7.27 -13.16
CA PHE A 109 -3.54 -6.07 -12.98
C PHE A 109 -4.15 -6.03 -11.57
N THR A 110 -4.84 -7.08 -11.15
CA THR A 110 -5.65 -7.06 -9.91
C THR A 110 -4.91 -7.43 -8.63
N SER A 111 -3.62 -7.80 -8.69
CA SER A 111 -2.82 -8.09 -7.48
C SER A 111 -2.35 -6.79 -6.79
N VAL A 112 -3.33 -5.99 -6.36
CA VAL A 112 -3.11 -4.73 -5.64
C VAL A 112 -4.13 -4.53 -4.52
N GLY A 113 -3.73 -3.72 -3.54
CA GLY A 113 -4.64 -3.11 -2.57
C GLY A 113 -4.21 -1.68 -2.23
N VAL A 114 -5.13 -0.93 -1.65
CA VAL A 114 -4.90 0.44 -1.15
C VAL A 114 -5.39 0.51 0.28
N ILE A 115 -4.56 1.05 1.17
CA ILE A 115 -4.77 1.07 2.62
C ILE A 115 -4.56 2.48 3.12
N GLN A 116 -5.51 2.99 3.91
CA GLN A 116 -5.40 4.26 4.59
C GLN A 116 -4.52 4.12 5.85
N ASP A 117 -3.52 4.98 6.00
CA ASP A 117 -2.71 5.09 7.20
C ASP A 117 -3.43 5.92 8.29
N ASN A 118 -4.49 5.35 8.87
CA ASN A 118 -5.42 6.07 9.77
C ASN A 118 -5.04 6.06 11.26
N SER A 119 -4.04 5.28 11.68
CA SER A 119 -3.69 5.09 13.09
C SER A 119 -2.18 5.00 13.26
N ILE A 120 -1.63 5.53 14.36
CA ILE A 120 -0.21 5.34 14.69
C ILE A 120 0.12 3.88 15.03
N GLN A 121 -0.87 3.08 15.43
CA GLN A 121 -0.69 1.69 15.81
C GLN A 121 -0.56 0.82 14.55
N ALA A 122 0.66 0.38 14.25
CA ALA A 122 0.97 -0.40 13.04
C ALA A 122 0.15 -1.70 12.95
N VAL A 123 -0.18 -2.30 14.10
CA VAL A 123 -1.02 -3.50 14.20
C VAL A 123 -2.41 -3.30 13.60
N LEU A 124 -3.00 -2.10 13.72
CA LEU A 124 -4.31 -1.80 13.16
C LEU A 124 -4.24 -1.66 11.64
N ILE A 125 -3.19 -1.02 11.12
CA ILE A 125 -3.00 -0.90 9.66
C ILE A 125 -2.69 -2.25 9.02
N ALA A 126 -1.96 -3.11 9.72
CA ALA A 126 -1.67 -4.46 9.26
C ALA A 126 -2.89 -5.39 9.19
N ALA A 127 -3.99 -5.03 9.86
CA ALA A 127 -5.23 -5.80 9.89
C ALA A 127 -6.25 -5.38 8.82
N VAL A 128 -5.96 -4.29 8.09
CA VAL A 128 -6.74 -3.81 6.94
C VAL A 128 -6.37 -4.60 5.70
#